data_AF-A0A6J5BW34-F1
#
_entry.id   AF-A0A6J5BW34-F1
#
_cell.length_a   1.000
_cell.length_b   1.000
_cell.length_c   1.000
_cell.angle_alpha   90.00
_cell.angle_beta   90.00
_cell.angle_gamma   90.00
#
_symmetry.space_group_name_H-M   'P 1'
#
loop_
_entity.id
_entity.type
_entity.pdbx_description
1 polymer ?
#
loop_
_entity_poly.entity_id
_entity_poly.type
_entity_poly.pdbx_seq_one_letter_code
_entity_poly.pdbx_strand_id
1 'polypeptide(L)'
;MGTHEMEHADDHRAVKGAVAAHNFSVPVKTGLSEERIVTLCEGQSVTTILQIISVERGCAIEELVLVREGEDEQLIEAMLVDADYPHQRRHHVHHVGQVAVTIYYQAGEHRGEFKRREPLEKLLAWAIEVFNIDPSMATEFELARHGQKEELPLTEHVGHLAGRQHELALDLVRGDIANGSCL
;
A
#
# COMPACT_ATOMS: atom_id res chain seq x y z
N MET A 1 14.18 -27.65 -81.01
CA MET A 1 13.79 -28.13 -79.66
C MET A 1 13.53 -26.89 -78.84
N GLY A 2 12.25 -26.62 -78.56
CA GLY A 2 11.75 -25.35 -78.04
C GLY A 2 11.79 -25.25 -76.52
N THR A 3 11.68 -23.99 -76.08
CA THR A 3 11.53 -23.47 -74.71
C THR A 3 10.21 -23.88 -74.06
N HIS A 4 10.21 -24.09 -72.74
CA HIS A 4 9.03 -23.79 -71.90
C HIS A 4 9.44 -23.49 -70.46
N GLU A 5 8.97 -22.32 -69.99
CA GLU A 5 8.91 -21.83 -68.61
C GLU A 5 7.87 -22.59 -67.78
N MET A 6 8.06 -22.64 -66.45
CA MET A 6 7.06 -22.53 -65.36
C MET A 6 7.74 -22.88 -64.03
N GLU A 7 7.44 -22.36 -62.84
CA GLU A 7 6.85 -21.14 -62.29
C GLU A 7 6.96 -21.30 -60.75
N HIS A 8 6.90 -20.19 -60.03
CA HIS A 8 7.05 -19.99 -58.59
C HIS A 8 6.17 -20.83 -57.65
N ALA A 9 6.67 -21.04 -56.42
CA ALA A 9 5.97 -20.90 -55.11
C ALA A 9 6.99 -21.15 -53.99
N ASP A 10 7.64 -20.14 -53.39
CA ASP A 10 7.19 -19.38 -52.21
C ASP A 10 6.13 -20.11 -51.35
N ASP A 11 6.48 -20.55 -50.13
CA ASP A 11 5.64 -20.19 -48.98
C ASP A 11 6.24 -20.43 -47.59
N HIS A 12 5.96 -19.44 -46.73
CA HIS A 12 5.87 -19.45 -45.28
C HIS A 12 7.09 -19.77 -44.41
N ARG A 13 7.97 -18.76 -44.38
CA ARG A 13 8.57 -18.19 -43.16
C ARG A 13 7.59 -18.22 -41.97
N ALA A 14 7.73 -19.19 -41.07
CA ALA A 14 7.13 -19.15 -39.74
C ALA A 14 7.80 -18.02 -38.93
N VAL A 15 7.19 -16.83 -38.97
CA VAL A 15 7.47 -15.78 -38.00
C VAL A 15 6.98 -16.31 -36.65
N LYS A 16 7.89 -16.84 -35.84
CA LYS A 16 7.70 -16.87 -34.37
C LYS A 16 7.61 -15.43 -33.92
N GLY A 17 6.40 -14.87 -33.98
CA GLY A 17 6.07 -13.66 -33.27
C GLY A 17 6.17 -14.00 -31.79
N ALA A 18 7.34 -13.77 -31.20
CA ALA A 18 7.40 -13.55 -29.77
C ALA A 18 6.51 -12.33 -29.52
N VAL A 19 5.28 -12.57 -29.07
CA VAL A 19 4.44 -11.49 -28.55
C VAL A 19 5.29 -10.87 -27.45
N ALA A 20 5.70 -9.62 -27.66
CA ALA A 20 6.47 -8.92 -26.66
C ALA A 20 5.62 -8.92 -25.39
N ALA A 21 6.10 -9.56 -24.33
CA ALA A 21 5.39 -9.58 -23.07
C ALA A 21 5.22 -8.12 -22.63
N HIS A 22 3.98 -7.65 -22.53
CA HIS A 22 3.71 -6.34 -21.98
C HIS A 22 4.10 -6.36 -20.51
N ASN A 23 4.93 -5.40 -20.13
CA ASN A 23 5.38 -5.24 -18.76
C ASN A 23 4.65 -4.05 -18.15
N PHE A 24 4.13 -4.24 -16.96
CA PHE A 24 3.42 -3.25 -16.16
C PHE A 24 4.28 -2.85 -14.98
N SER A 25 4.49 -1.55 -14.83
CA SER A 25 5.19 -0.96 -13.69
C SER A 25 4.19 -0.66 -12.58
N VAL A 26 4.28 -1.37 -11.46
CA VAL A 26 3.37 -1.23 -10.32
C VAL A 26 4.10 -0.53 -9.17
N PRO A 27 3.67 0.66 -8.72
CA PRO A 27 4.21 1.29 -7.52
C PRO A 27 3.73 0.53 -6.28
N VAL A 28 4.67 0.12 -5.44
CA VAL A 28 4.44 -0.67 -4.22
C VAL A 28 5.10 0.03 -3.05
N LYS A 29 4.31 0.37 -2.04
CA LYS A 29 4.74 0.90 -0.76
C LYS A 29 4.65 -0.19 0.30
N THR A 30 5.67 -0.29 1.14
CA THR A 30 5.80 -1.36 2.14
C THR A 30 6.15 -0.85 3.54
N GLY A 31 6.32 0.46 3.66
CA GLY A 31 6.63 1.20 4.89
C GLY A 31 6.57 2.70 4.62
N LEU A 32 6.66 3.54 5.66
CA LEU A 32 6.47 4.99 5.57
C LEU A 32 7.31 5.65 4.46
N SER A 33 8.58 5.26 4.36
CA SER A 33 9.54 5.77 3.36
C SER A 33 10.01 4.69 2.38
N GLU A 34 9.34 3.54 2.35
CA GLU A 34 9.72 2.40 1.53
C GLU A 34 8.74 2.23 0.37
N GLU A 35 8.98 2.93 -0.73
CA GLU A 35 8.24 2.81 -1.99
C GLU A 35 9.16 2.44 -3.15
N ARG A 36 8.70 1.56 -4.04
CA ARG A 36 9.43 1.13 -5.23
C ARG A 36 8.51 0.69 -6.35
N ILE A 37 9.08 0.51 -7.54
CA ILE A 37 8.37 -0.07 -8.67
C ILE A 37 8.64 -1.58 -8.74
N VAL A 38 7.58 -2.37 -8.85
CA VAL A 38 7.64 -3.80 -9.18
C VAL A 38 7.14 -3.98 -10.61
N THR A 39 7.94 -4.65 -11.43
CA THR A 39 7.55 -4.97 -12.81
C THR A 39 6.84 -6.31 -12.85
N LEU A 40 5.61 -6.33 -13.39
CA LEU A 40 4.83 -7.54 -13.63
C LEU A 40 4.59 -7.71 -15.13
N CYS A 41 4.67 -8.93 -15.63
CA CYS A 41 4.30 -9.26 -17.01
C CYS A 41 2.79 -9.48 -17.12
N GLU A 42 2.25 -9.22 -18.31
CA GLU A 42 0.88 -9.59 -18.66
C GLU A 42 0.60 -11.07 -18.36
N GLY A 43 -0.57 -11.33 -17.76
CA GLY A 43 -1.00 -12.65 -17.30
C GLY A 43 -0.36 -13.12 -15.98
N GLN A 44 0.59 -12.38 -15.39
CA GLN A 44 1.08 -12.72 -14.05
C GLN A 44 0.04 -12.36 -12.99
N SER A 45 0.03 -13.14 -11.91
CA SER A 45 -0.75 -12.78 -10.73
C SER A 45 -0.18 -11.55 -10.05
N VAL A 46 -1.05 -10.64 -9.63
CA VAL A 46 -0.66 -9.47 -8.83
C VAL A 46 0.03 -9.86 -7.52
N THR A 47 -0.30 -11.02 -6.96
CA THR A 47 0.31 -11.49 -5.70
C THR A 47 1.77 -11.93 -5.86
N THR A 48 2.31 -11.95 -7.08
CA THR A 48 3.77 -12.00 -7.32
C THR A 48 4.49 -10.90 -6.53
N ILE A 49 3.86 -9.74 -6.31
CA ILE A 49 4.37 -8.69 -5.43
C ILE A 49 4.62 -9.23 -4.01
N LEU A 50 3.68 -10.00 -3.45
CA LEU A 50 3.82 -10.58 -2.12
C LEU A 50 4.95 -11.62 -2.07
N GLN A 51 5.10 -12.41 -3.13
CA GLN A 51 6.21 -13.36 -3.23
C GLN A 51 7.56 -12.64 -3.16
N ILE A 52 7.75 -11.59 -3.95
CA ILE A 52 8.98 -10.78 -3.95
C ILE A 52 9.23 -10.21 -2.55
N ILE A 53 8.23 -9.59 -1.93
CA ILE A 53 8.37 -8.97 -0.60
C ILE A 53 8.64 -10.01 0.49
N SER A 54 7.99 -11.18 0.43
CA SER A 54 8.15 -12.25 1.43
C SER A 54 9.59 -12.75 1.48
N VAL A 55 10.23 -12.95 0.32
CA VAL A 55 11.62 -13.39 0.20
C VAL A 55 12.57 -12.34 0.77
N GLU A 56 12.36 -11.07 0.42
CA GLU A 56 13.20 -9.97 0.91
C GLU A 56 13.12 -9.76 2.42
N ARG A 57 11.92 -9.95 3.00
CA ARG A 57 11.66 -9.77 4.44
C ARG A 57 11.93 -11.03 5.26
N GLY A 58 12.16 -12.17 4.60
CA GLY A 58 12.33 -13.46 5.25
C GLY A 58 11.10 -13.89 6.05
N CYS A 59 9.90 -13.68 5.51
CA CYS A 59 8.62 -14.05 6.13
C CYS A 59 7.79 -14.92 5.18
N ALA A 60 6.75 -15.56 5.70
CA ALA A 60 5.81 -16.31 4.88
C ALA A 60 4.88 -15.35 4.11
N ILE A 61 4.35 -15.80 2.96
CA ILE A 61 3.45 -14.99 2.13
C ILE A 61 2.13 -14.75 2.86
N GLU A 62 1.67 -15.73 3.61
CA GLU A 62 0.44 -15.70 4.41
C GLU A 62 0.51 -14.68 5.55
N GLU A 63 1.73 -14.25 5.90
CA GLU A 63 1.93 -13.15 6.86
C GLU A 63 1.75 -11.78 6.22
N LEU A 64 1.51 -11.69 4.92
CA LEU A 64 1.40 -10.44 4.18
C LEU A 64 0.03 -10.27 3.52
N VAL A 65 -0.36 -9.01 3.34
CA VAL A 65 -1.56 -8.63 2.58
C VAL A 65 -1.20 -7.53 1.60
N LEU A 66 -1.78 -7.61 0.40
CA LEU A 66 -1.68 -6.60 -0.64
C LEU A 66 -3.01 -5.87 -0.76
N VAL A 67 -2.98 -4.54 -0.67
CA VAL A 67 -4.16 -3.70 -0.93
C VAL A 67 -3.80 -2.64 -1.96
N ARG A 68 -4.80 -2.16 -2.71
CA ARG A 68 -4.61 -1.04 -3.63
C ARG A 68 -4.99 0.26 -2.93
N GLU A 69 -4.27 1.33 -3.20
CA GLU A 69 -4.55 2.68 -2.68
C GLU A 69 -6.00 3.06 -2.94
N GLY A 70 -6.78 3.37 -1.91
CA GLY A 70 -8.21 3.71 -2.01
C GLY A 70 -9.16 2.50 -2.07
N GLU A 71 -8.66 1.29 -1.82
CA GLU A 71 -9.46 0.06 -1.68
C GLU A 71 -9.21 -0.59 -0.32
N ASP A 72 -10.28 -1.01 0.36
CA ASP A 72 -10.20 -1.68 1.66
C ASP A 72 -10.03 -3.21 1.55
N GLU A 73 -10.26 -3.75 0.34
CA GLU A 73 -10.23 -5.17 0.03
C GLU A 73 -8.82 -5.64 -0.31
N GLN A 74 -8.51 -6.87 0.13
CA GLN A 74 -7.24 -7.50 -0.17
C GLN A 74 -7.26 -8.03 -1.60
N LEU A 75 -6.18 -7.79 -2.33
CA LEU A 75 -6.01 -8.40 -3.64
C LEU A 75 -5.71 -9.89 -3.48
N ILE A 76 -6.44 -10.70 -4.25
CA ILE A 76 -6.38 -12.16 -4.20
C ILE A 76 -5.51 -12.71 -5.33
N GLU A 77 -5.03 -13.95 -5.16
CA GLU A 77 -4.13 -14.63 -6.10
C GLU A 77 -4.72 -14.80 -7.50
N ALA A 78 -6.04 -14.92 -7.63
CA ALA A 78 -6.73 -15.08 -8.91
C ALA A 78 -6.69 -13.81 -9.80
N MET A 79 -6.28 -12.65 -9.26
CA MET A 79 -6.20 -11.41 -10.03
C MET A 79 -4.93 -11.39 -10.88
N LEU A 80 -5.12 -11.49 -12.19
CA LEU A 80 -4.05 -11.37 -13.17
C LEU A 80 -3.89 -9.93 -13.64
N VAL A 81 -2.68 -9.58 -14.04
CA VAL A 81 -2.37 -8.28 -14.63
C VAL A 81 -2.61 -8.34 -16.14
N ASP A 82 -3.43 -7.44 -16.64
CA ASP A 82 -3.71 -7.24 -18.07
C ASP A 82 -3.69 -5.75 -18.43
N ALA A 83 -4.09 -5.40 -19.66
CA ALA A 83 -4.11 -4.02 -20.13
C ALA A 83 -5.04 -3.11 -19.31
N ASP A 84 -6.10 -3.65 -18.72
CA ASP A 84 -7.10 -2.90 -17.94
C ASP A 84 -6.76 -2.86 -16.45
N TYR A 85 -5.82 -3.68 -16.00
CA TYR A 85 -5.35 -3.68 -14.62
C TYR A 85 -4.77 -2.31 -14.24
N PRO A 86 -5.22 -1.71 -13.13
CA PRO A 86 -4.85 -0.33 -12.75
C PRO A 86 -3.45 -0.25 -12.12
N HIS A 87 -2.43 -0.63 -12.90
CA HIS A 87 -1.02 -0.70 -12.51
C HIS A 87 -0.40 0.64 -12.11
N GLN A 88 -1.00 1.77 -12.52
CA GLN A 88 -0.53 3.10 -12.13
C GLN A 88 -0.95 3.51 -10.71
N ARG A 89 -1.91 2.80 -10.10
CA ARG A 89 -2.29 3.03 -8.70
C ARG A 89 -1.27 2.38 -7.78
N ARG A 90 -0.96 3.07 -6.69
CA ARG A 90 -0.07 2.53 -5.64
C ARG A 90 -0.71 1.33 -4.98
N HIS A 91 0.12 0.34 -4.68
CA HIS A 91 -0.21 -0.82 -3.89
C HIS A 91 0.52 -0.77 -2.57
N HIS A 92 -0.09 -1.30 -1.52
CA HIS A 92 0.45 -1.29 -0.17
C HIS A 92 0.58 -2.72 0.33
N VAL A 93 1.75 -3.06 0.84
CA VAL A 93 2.02 -4.37 1.44
C VAL A 93 2.18 -4.22 2.94
N HIS A 94 1.29 -4.90 3.66
CA HIS A 94 1.30 -4.93 5.13
C HIS A 94 1.49 -6.35 5.63
N HIS A 95 1.92 -6.48 6.88
CA HIS A 95 1.70 -7.74 7.59
C HIS A 95 0.19 -7.94 7.87
N VAL A 96 -0.22 -9.20 8.02
CA VAL A 96 -1.53 -9.54 8.58
C VAL A 96 -1.65 -9.12 10.04
N GLY A 97 -2.89 -9.03 10.52
CA GLY A 97 -3.20 -8.74 11.93
C GLY A 97 -3.50 -7.28 12.22
N GLN A 98 -3.62 -6.99 13.51
CA GLN A 98 -3.96 -5.68 14.06
C GLN A 98 -2.74 -5.01 14.69
N VAL A 99 -2.88 -3.71 14.91
CA VAL A 99 -1.97 -2.84 15.64
C VAL A 99 -2.73 -2.27 16.82
N ALA A 100 -2.18 -2.42 18.02
CA ALA A 100 -2.62 -1.71 19.20
C ALA A 100 -2.15 -0.26 19.09
N VAL A 101 -3.09 0.65 18.87
CA VAL A 101 -2.82 2.08 18.79
C VAL A 101 -3.12 2.72 20.14
N THR A 102 -2.20 3.54 20.63
CA THR A 102 -2.44 4.49 21.72
C THR A 102 -2.39 5.91 21.17
N ILE A 103 -3.41 6.72 21.44
CA ILE A 103 -3.42 8.14 21.11
C ILE A 103 -3.41 8.94 22.40
N TYR A 104 -2.49 9.90 22.49
CA TYR A 104 -2.35 10.84 23.58
C TYR A 104 -2.92 12.19 23.20
N TYR A 105 -3.64 12.81 24.14
CA TYR A 105 -4.10 14.18 24.00
C TYR A 105 -4.20 14.83 25.39
N GLN A 106 -3.55 15.98 25.55
CA GLN A 106 -3.44 16.66 26.85
C GLN A 106 -2.92 15.70 27.95
N ALA A 107 -3.71 15.47 29.00
CA ALA A 107 -3.38 14.56 30.09
C ALA A 107 -4.02 13.16 29.95
N GLY A 108 -4.71 12.89 28.83
CA GLY A 108 -5.43 11.64 28.58
C GLY A 108 -4.78 10.76 27.52
N GLU A 109 -5.10 9.46 27.58
CA GLU A 109 -4.78 8.50 26.53
C GLU A 109 -5.98 7.59 26.24
N HIS A 110 -6.11 7.17 24.98
CA HIS A 110 -7.06 6.14 24.58
C HIS A 110 -6.33 5.06 23.77
N ARG A 111 -6.78 3.81 23.94
CA ARG A 111 -6.23 2.65 23.25
C ARG A 111 -7.30 1.98 22.39
N GLY A 112 -6.92 1.53 21.21
CA GLY A 112 -7.78 0.80 20.29
C GLY A 112 -6.98 -0.14 19.39
N GLU A 113 -7.66 -1.08 18.74
CA GLU A 113 -7.05 -2.02 17.80
C GLU A 113 -7.49 -1.70 16.37
N PHE A 114 -6.51 -1.51 15.49
CA PHE A 114 -6.74 -1.13 14.10
C PHE A 114 -6.11 -2.12 13.15
N LYS A 115 -6.73 -2.33 11.99
CA LYS A 115 -6.11 -3.16 10.95
C LYS A 115 -4.93 -2.39 10.37
N ARG A 116 -3.85 -3.10 10.06
CA ARG A 116 -2.63 -2.50 9.46
C ARG A 116 -2.90 -1.70 8.18
N ARG A 117 -3.93 -2.08 7.41
CA ARG A 117 -4.32 -1.39 6.17
C ARG A 117 -5.23 -0.18 6.37
N GLU A 118 -5.71 0.09 7.57
CA GLU A 118 -6.60 1.24 7.79
C GLU A 118 -5.81 2.55 7.64
N PRO A 119 -6.40 3.57 6.99
CA PRO A 119 -5.76 4.88 6.85
C PRO A 119 -5.77 5.63 8.18
N LEU A 120 -4.82 6.54 8.36
CA LEU A 120 -4.75 7.42 9.52
C LEU A 120 -5.95 8.37 9.60
N GLU A 121 -6.60 8.69 8.49
CA GLU A 121 -7.88 9.43 8.50
C GLU A 121 -8.93 8.76 9.40
N LYS A 122 -9.07 7.43 9.31
CA LYS A 122 -9.99 6.67 10.15
C LYS A 122 -9.58 6.71 11.62
N LEU A 123 -8.26 6.72 11.86
CA LEU A 123 -7.69 6.79 13.20
C LEU A 123 -7.89 8.17 13.83
N LEU A 124 -7.77 9.24 13.05
CA LEU A 124 -8.05 10.61 13.45
C LEU A 124 -9.54 10.79 13.78
N ALA A 125 -10.43 10.28 12.93
CA ALA A 125 -11.87 10.30 13.19
C ALA A 125 -12.23 9.60 14.51
N TRP A 126 -11.62 8.44 14.77
CA TRP A 126 -11.77 7.75 16.05
C TRP A 126 -11.23 8.59 17.23
N ALA A 127 -10.06 9.21 17.07
CA ALA A 127 -9.47 10.07 18.11
C ALA A 127 -10.40 11.24 18.49
N ILE A 128 -10.93 11.94 17.48
CA ILE A 128 -11.89 13.04 17.64
C ILE A 128 -13.10 12.58 18.45
N GLU A 129 -13.62 11.39 18.16
CA GLU A 129 -14.76 10.80 18.87
C GLU A 129 -14.42 10.47 20.32
N VAL A 130 -13.36 9.69 20.59
CA VAL A 130 -13.07 9.22 21.95
C VAL A 130 -12.64 10.33 22.91
N PHE A 131 -11.97 11.37 22.40
CA PHE A 131 -11.63 12.56 23.18
C PHE A 131 -12.78 13.58 23.26
N ASN A 132 -13.94 13.30 22.67
CA ASN A 132 -15.11 14.18 22.63
C ASN A 132 -14.76 15.59 22.11
N ILE A 133 -13.95 15.66 21.06
CA ILE A 133 -13.59 16.92 20.41
C ILE A 133 -14.84 17.51 19.74
N ASP A 134 -15.05 18.81 19.91
CA ASP A 134 -16.14 19.52 19.25
C ASP A 134 -16.02 19.36 17.72
N PRO A 135 -17.05 18.88 17.00
CA PRO A 135 -17.02 18.72 15.55
C PRO A 135 -16.65 20.00 14.79
N SER A 136 -16.95 21.19 15.35
CA SER A 136 -16.57 22.48 14.75
C SER A 136 -15.07 22.77 14.82
N MET A 137 -14.34 22.10 15.72
CA MET A 137 -12.88 22.19 15.86
C MET A 137 -12.15 20.98 15.27
N ALA A 138 -12.86 19.92 14.89
CA ALA A 138 -12.27 18.65 14.44
C ALA A 138 -11.28 18.81 13.27
N THR A 139 -11.52 19.78 12.37
CA THR A 139 -10.63 20.05 11.22
C THR A 139 -9.31 20.70 11.60
N GLU A 140 -9.14 21.13 12.85
CA GLU A 140 -7.90 21.73 13.35
C GLU A 140 -6.96 20.70 13.98
N PHE A 141 -7.36 19.42 14.00
CA PHE A 141 -6.60 18.35 14.63
C PHE A 141 -5.91 17.46 13.61
N GLU A 142 -4.69 17.08 13.95
CA GLU A 142 -3.83 16.20 13.16
C GLU A 142 -3.23 15.11 14.07
N LEU A 143 -2.65 14.09 13.43
CA LEU A 143 -1.91 13.04 14.11
C LEU A 143 -0.41 13.26 13.91
N ALA A 144 0.35 13.19 14.99
CA ALA A 144 1.80 13.13 14.96
C ALA A 144 2.27 11.83 15.64
N ARG A 145 3.50 11.37 15.36
CA ARG A 145 4.09 10.31 16.20
C ARG A 145 4.27 10.83 17.62
N HIS A 146 4.10 9.97 18.62
CA HIS A 146 4.23 10.37 20.02
C HIS A 146 5.58 11.07 20.30
N GLY A 147 5.52 12.27 20.88
CA GLY A 147 6.67 13.12 21.17
C GLY A 147 7.25 13.86 19.96
N GLN A 148 6.64 13.72 18.77
CA GLN A 148 7.05 14.41 17.55
C GLN A 148 6.06 15.52 17.19
N LYS A 149 6.51 16.47 16.37
CA LYS A 149 5.69 17.60 15.90
C LYS A 149 5.30 17.48 14.43
N GLU A 150 5.88 16.51 13.72
CA GLU A 150 5.61 16.32 12.31
C GLU A 150 4.25 15.65 12.14
N GLU A 151 3.37 16.35 11.43
CA GLU A 151 2.07 15.84 11.02
C GLU A 151 2.23 14.63 10.10
N LEU A 152 1.41 13.62 10.33
CA LEU A 152 1.39 12.41 9.53
C LEU A 152 0.37 12.54 8.39
N PRO A 153 0.73 12.10 7.17
CA PRO A 153 -0.20 12.14 6.05
C PRO A 153 -1.39 11.22 6.31
N LEU A 154 -2.61 11.75 6.27
CA LEU A 154 -3.83 11.01 6.61
C LEU A 154 -4.13 9.81 5.69
N THR A 155 -3.59 9.84 4.47
CA THR A 155 -3.67 8.73 3.51
C THR A 155 -2.70 7.59 3.82
N GLU A 156 -1.80 7.76 4.78
CA GLU A 156 -0.91 6.68 5.21
C GLU A 156 -1.67 5.60 5.96
N HIS A 157 -1.17 4.38 5.90
CA HIS A 157 -1.74 3.24 6.60
C HIS A 157 -1.06 3.00 7.95
N VAL A 158 -1.85 2.62 8.96
CA VAL A 158 -1.38 2.32 10.33
C VAL A 158 -0.18 1.37 10.34
N GLY A 159 -0.22 0.33 9.50
CA GLY A 159 0.81 -0.70 9.42
C GLY A 159 2.18 -0.19 8.95
N HIS A 160 2.21 0.83 8.11
CA HIS A 160 3.46 1.45 7.66
C HIS A 160 4.15 2.27 8.76
N LEU A 161 3.38 2.78 9.73
CA LEU A 161 3.93 3.47 10.89
C LEU A 161 4.38 2.52 11.99
N ALA A 162 3.58 1.50 12.27
CA ALA A 162 3.86 0.48 13.28
C ALA A 162 5.05 -0.43 12.87
N GLY A 163 5.30 -0.57 11.57
CA GLY A 163 6.35 -1.45 11.05
C GLY A 163 6.10 -2.91 11.47
N ARG A 164 7.14 -3.62 11.92
CA ARG A 164 6.98 -5.00 12.42
C ARG A 164 6.37 -5.06 13.83
N GLN A 165 6.37 -3.95 14.55
CA GLN A 165 5.78 -3.88 15.88
C GLN A 165 4.25 -3.89 15.73
N HIS A 166 3.56 -4.50 16.70
CA HIS A 166 2.09 -4.53 16.75
C HIS A 166 1.54 -3.38 17.58
N GLU A 167 2.32 -2.31 17.74
CA GLU A 167 2.02 -1.18 18.59
C GLU A 167 2.35 0.13 17.86
N LEU A 168 1.54 1.16 18.09
CA LEU A 168 1.74 2.49 17.54
C LEU A 168 1.27 3.53 18.55
N ALA A 169 2.16 4.45 18.93
CA ALA A 169 1.85 5.57 19.80
C ALA A 169 1.83 6.87 19.01
N LEU A 170 0.72 7.62 19.11
CA LEU A 170 0.49 8.88 18.39
C LEU A 170 0.05 9.98 19.36
N ASP A 171 0.31 11.22 18.98
CA ASP A 171 -0.26 12.40 19.61
C ASP A 171 -1.35 12.99 18.71
N LEU A 172 -2.48 13.35 19.31
CA LEU A 172 -3.48 14.20 18.67
C LEU A 172 -3.07 15.66 18.90
N VAL A 173 -2.64 16.35 17.86
CA VAL A 173 -2.11 17.72 17.95
C VAL A 173 -3.06 18.71 17.28
N ARG A 174 -2.98 19.98 17.68
CA ARG A 174 -3.78 21.07 17.09
C ARG A 174 -2.83 22.10 16.49
N GLY A 175 -2.43 21.91 15.23
CA GLY A 175 -1.40 22.72 14.57
C GLY A 175 -0.11 22.88 15.41
N ASP A 176 0.60 24.00 15.24
CA ASP A 176 1.89 24.32 15.91
C ASP A 176 1.86 24.35 17.47
N ILE A 177 0.72 24.08 18.10
CA ILE A 177 0.60 24.07 19.55
C ILE A 177 1.03 22.69 20.07
N ALA A 178 2.31 22.59 20.43
CA ALA A 178 2.86 21.42 21.13
C ALA A 178 2.03 21.14 22.39
N ASN A 179 1.47 19.92 22.49
CA ASN A 179 0.85 19.44 23.72
C ASN A 179 1.91 19.43 24.83
N GLY A 180 1.70 20.28 25.83
CA GLY A 180 2.60 20.60 26.94
C GLY A 180 3.68 19.56 27.24
N SER A 181 4.92 19.89 26.86
CA SER A 181 6.09 19.19 27.35
C SER A 181 6.16 19.33 28.87
N CYS A 182 5.95 18.24 29.60
CA CYS A 182 6.38 18.14 30.99
C CYS A 182 7.92 18.26 31.04
N LEU A 183 8.42 19.29 31.72
CA LEU A 183 9.78 19.36 32.26
C LEU A 183 9.86 18.55 33.55
#